data_AF-A0AAU9SKZ7-F1
#
_entry.id   AF-A0AAU9SKZ7-F1
#
_cell.length_a   1.000
_cell.length_b   1.000
_cell.length_c   1.000
_cell.angle_alpha   90.00
_cell.angle_beta   90.00
_cell.angle_gamma   90.00
#
_symmetry.space_group_name_H-M   'P 1'
#
loop_
_entity.id
_entity.type
_entity.pdbx_description
1 polymer ?
#
loop_
_entity_poly.entity_id
_entity_poly.type
_entity_poly.pdbx_seq_one_letter_code
_entity_poly.pdbx_strand_id
1 'polypeptide(L)'
;MKRGILEVLLVDAHGITHTNSIGTPVYYVLLQCGTKEYRSKMSKGDNDNALWNQKFVFDFPMSQWKKLRHMKVRIMDKELFNDGGFVGETIIHLGGIISEGRDRGYMEVKPAPYNVVLDDDTFKGQLKLGLRFIATDNKLQRKVWELKIEGKNSDEAMVSPTLNLMKLPLLRFLLYCFQKTTKYQLKEN
;
A
#
# COMPACT_ATOMS: atom_id res chain seq x y z
N MET A 1 24.61 -6.76 0.32
CA MET A 1 24.17 -6.91 1.72
C MET A 1 22.65 -6.91 1.75
N LYS A 2 21.99 -7.78 2.52
CA LYS A 2 20.52 -7.78 2.60
C LYS A 2 20.03 -6.50 3.27
N ARG A 3 19.08 -5.81 2.63
CA ARG A 3 18.48 -4.57 3.13
C ARG A 3 17.01 -4.79 3.42
N GLY A 4 16.45 -4.00 4.32
CA GLY A 4 15.02 -3.91 4.53
C GLY A 4 14.59 -2.47 4.31
N ILE A 5 13.49 -2.29 3.59
CA ILE A 5 12.93 -0.99 3.27
C ILE A 5 11.54 -0.92 3.90
N LEU A 6 11.31 0.05 4.78
CA LEU A 6 10.00 0.40 5.30
C LEU A 6 9.54 1.68 4.60
N GLU A 7 8.50 1.56 3.79
CA GLU A 7 7.76 2.69 3.27
C GLU A 7 6.61 3.04 4.20
N VAL A 8 6.45 4.32 4.48
CA VAL A 8 5.38 4.87 5.30
C VAL A 8 4.58 5.84 4.45
N LEU A 9 3.28 5.60 4.32
CA LEU A 9 2.36 6.51 3.67
C LEU A 9 1.62 7.31 4.74
N LEU A 10 1.96 8.58 4.86
CA LEU A 10 1.25 9.56 5.68
C LEU A 10 0.08 10.12 4.89
N VAL A 11 -1.15 9.81 5.32
CA VAL A 11 -2.37 10.17 4.58
C VAL A 11 -2.94 11.48 5.13
N ASP A 12 -3.66 11.41 6.23
CA ASP A 12 -4.41 12.49 6.86
C ASP A 12 -4.41 12.35 8.39
N ALA A 13 -4.87 13.41 9.06
CA ALA A 13 -5.21 13.39 10.47
C ALA A 13 -6.55 14.09 10.69
N HIS A 14 -7.27 13.66 11.72
CA HIS A 14 -8.61 14.12 12.07
C HIS A 14 -8.73 14.38 13.56
N GLY A 15 -9.43 15.46 13.93
CA GLY A 15 -9.77 15.80 15.30
C GLY A 15 -8.61 16.32 16.14
N ILE A 16 -7.52 16.76 15.51
CA ILE A 16 -6.24 17.11 16.16
C ILE A 16 -6.11 18.61 16.56
N THR A 17 -7.18 19.39 16.41
CA THR A 17 -7.15 20.83 16.68
C THR A 17 -7.17 21.15 18.17
N HIS A 18 -6.42 22.18 18.56
CA HIS A 18 -6.46 22.75 19.91
C HIS A 18 -7.27 24.05 19.93
N THR A 19 -7.97 24.29 21.05
CA THR A 19 -8.73 25.54 21.28
C THR A 19 -7.85 26.78 21.41
N ASN A 20 -6.55 26.60 21.69
CA ASN A 20 -5.62 27.68 22.02
C ASN A 20 -4.73 28.08 20.82
N SER A 21 -5.13 27.71 19.59
CA SER A 21 -4.41 28.05 18.36
C SER A 21 -4.58 29.54 18.05
N ILE A 22 -3.48 30.30 17.88
CA ILE A 22 -3.54 31.70 17.43
C ILE A 22 -3.51 31.70 15.90
N GLY A 23 -4.69 31.80 15.28
CA GLY A 23 -4.84 31.81 13.82
C GLY A 23 -5.11 30.43 13.21
N THR A 24 -4.95 30.30 11.89
CA THR A 24 -5.21 29.05 11.17
C THR A 24 -4.06 28.06 11.40
N PRO A 25 -4.31 26.87 11.95
CA PRO A 25 -3.26 25.88 12.22
C PRO A 25 -2.48 25.47 10.96
N VAL A 26 -1.18 25.24 11.11
CA VAL A 26 -0.30 24.76 10.03
C VAL A 26 0.52 23.58 10.53
N TYR A 27 0.05 22.38 10.20
CA TYR A 27 0.58 21.14 10.73
C TYR A 27 1.73 20.57 9.91
N TYR A 28 2.69 19.95 10.57
CA TYR A 28 3.67 19.05 9.95
C TYR A 28 3.98 17.87 10.88
N VAL A 29 4.49 16.79 10.31
CA VAL A 29 4.73 15.54 11.01
C VAL A 29 6.21 15.21 11.01
N LEU A 30 6.72 14.81 12.16
CA LEU A 30 8.06 14.25 12.34
C LEU A 30 7.95 12.73 12.48
N LEU A 31 8.56 12.00 11.56
CA LEU A 31 8.60 10.53 11.57
C LEU A 31 10.01 10.08 11.95
N GLN A 32 10.13 9.39 13.09
CA GLN A 32 11.41 8.91 13.59
C GLN A 32 11.41 7.38 13.69
N CYS A 33 12.36 6.74 13.00
CA CYS A 33 12.59 5.30 13.08
C CYS A 33 14.09 5.04 13.22
N GLY A 34 14.51 4.58 14.40
CA GLY A 34 15.92 4.39 14.72
C GLY A 34 16.70 5.71 14.66
N THR A 35 17.77 5.74 13.87
CA THR A 35 18.64 6.92 13.72
C THR A 35 18.18 7.87 12.62
N LYS A 36 17.11 7.56 11.90
CA LYS A 36 16.58 8.41 10.83
C LYS A 36 15.33 9.15 11.30
N GLU A 37 15.27 10.42 10.99
CA GLU A 37 14.10 11.27 11.17
C GLU A 37 13.76 11.96 9.85
N TYR A 38 12.47 12.05 9.54
CA TYR A 38 11.96 12.78 8.39
C TYR A 38 10.88 13.76 8.81
N ARG A 39 10.82 14.89 8.12
CA ARG A 39 9.78 15.91 8.28
C ARG A 39 8.86 15.91 7.07
N SER A 40 7.56 15.97 7.29
CA SER A 40 6.58 16.15 6.22
C SER A 40 6.54 17.57 5.67
N LYS A 41 5.86 17.74 4.53
CA LYS A 41 5.38 19.06 4.11
C LYS A 41 4.41 19.63 5.15
N MET A 42 4.23 20.94 5.10
CA MET A 42 3.19 21.62 5.86
C MET A 42 1.82 21.32 5.25
N SER A 43 0.81 21.20 6.11
CA SER A 43 -0.60 21.06 5.75
C SER A 43 -1.40 22.08 6.54
N LYS A 44 -2.21 22.88 5.86
CA LYS A 44 -3.11 23.82 6.55
C LYS A 44 -4.24 23.01 7.16
N GLY A 45 -4.56 23.28 8.43
CA GLY A 45 -5.73 22.71 9.08
C GLY A 45 -6.99 23.26 8.42
N ASP A 46 -7.90 22.37 8.02
CA ASP A 46 -9.24 22.71 7.55
C ASP A 46 -10.27 21.82 8.25
N ASN A 47 -11.19 22.45 8.99
CA ASN A 47 -12.25 21.79 9.76
C ASN A 47 -11.74 20.60 10.60
N ASP A 48 -10.68 20.83 11.38
CA ASP A 48 -10.00 19.85 12.24
C ASP A 48 -9.27 18.71 11.52
N ASN A 49 -9.03 18.87 10.22
CA ASN A 49 -8.36 17.86 9.40
C ASN A 49 -7.08 18.42 8.79
N ALA A 50 -6.09 17.54 8.63
CA ALA A 50 -4.85 17.83 7.94
C ALA A 50 -4.58 16.74 6.90
N LEU A 51 -4.16 17.13 5.69
CA LEU A 51 -3.91 16.21 4.59
C LEU A 51 -2.46 16.32 4.11
N TRP A 52 -1.74 15.19 4.06
CA TRP A 52 -0.37 15.15 3.55
C TRP A 52 -0.25 14.30 2.29
N ASN A 53 -0.81 13.09 2.26
CA ASN A 53 -0.61 12.12 1.16
C ASN A 53 0.86 12.03 0.73
N GLN A 54 1.76 11.87 1.71
CA GLN A 54 3.20 11.89 1.52
C GLN A 54 3.81 10.54 1.90
N LYS A 55 4.75 10.07 1.07
CA LYS A 55 5.48 8.83 1.33
C LYS A 55 6.89 9.11 1.87
N PHE A 56 7.32 8.30 2.84
CA PHE A 56 8.67 8.29 3.40
C PHE A 56 9.28 6.89 3.26
N VAL A 57 10.61 6.82 3.18
CA VAL A 57 11.34 5.56 3.00
C VAL A 57 12.45 5.44 4.03
N PHE A 58 12.30 4.49 4.94
CA PHE A 58 13.35 4.10 5.88
C PHE A 58 14.07 2.86 5.36
N ASP A 59 15.34 3.04 4.99
CA ASP A 59 16.17 1.95 4.48
C ASP A 59 17.32 1.65 5.46
N PHE A 60 17.35 0.44 6.00
CA PHE A 60 18.39 -0.05 6.90
C PHE A 60 18.89 -1.45 6.50
N PRO A 61 20.13 -1.81 6.88
CA PRO A 61 20.60 -3.19 6.81
C PRO A 61 19.67 -4.14 7.59
N MET A 62 19.47 -5.36 7.08
CA MET A 62 18.57 -6.35 7.73
C MET A 62 18.94 -6.68 9.18
N SER A 63 20.23 -6.57 9.54
CA SER A 63 20.71 -6.76 10.90
C SER A 63 20.20 -5.70 11.88
N GLN A 64 19.98 -4.46 11.42
CA GLN A 64 19.51 -3.36 12.26
C GLN A 64 18.01 -3.42 12.52
N TRP A 65 17.22 -3.93 11.56
CA TRP A 65 15.76 -4.09 11.71
C TRP A 65 15.34 -4.93 12.92
N LYS A 66 16.19 -5.84 13.41
CA LYS A 66 15.94 -6.59 14.66
C LYS A 66 15.85 -5.71 15.91
N LYS A 67 16.48 -4.53 15.89
CA LYS A 67 16.51 -3.57 17.00
C LYS A 67 15.44 -2.48 16.87
N LEU A 68 14.92 -2.26 15.65
CA LEU A 68 13.92 -1.24 15.36
C LEU A 68 12.53 -1.77 15.65
N ARG A 69 12.10 -1.67 16.91
CA ARG A 69 10.80 -2.21 17.38
C ARG A 69 9.63 -1.26 17.14
N HIS A 70 9.89 0.04 17.04
CA HIS A 70 8.87 1.06 16.92
C HIS A 70 9.32 2.22 16.05
N MET A 71 8.34 2.96 15.53
CA MET A 71 8.49 4.26 14.90
C MET A 71 7.66 5.27 15.69
N LYS A 72 8.26 6.39 16.06
CA LYS A 72 7.59 7.50 16.73
C LYS A 72 7.16 8.52 15.69
N VAL A 73 5.91 8.94 15.75
CA VAL A 73 5.33 9.91 14.81
C VAL A 73 4.73 11.05 15.61
N ARG A 74 5.26 12.27 15.45
CA ARG A 74 4.84 13.45 16.20
C ARG A 74 4.18 14.45 15.26
N ILE A 75 3.03 14.98 15.65
CA ILE A 75 2.34 16.05 14.95
C ILE A 75 2.71 17.36 15.62
N MET A 76 3.09 18.33 14.80
CA MET A 76 3.48 19.68 15.23
C MET A 76 2.58 20.70 14.53
N ASP A 77 2.24 21.77 15.22
CA ASP A 77 1.60 22.97 14.68
C ASP A 77 2.57 24.13 14.75
N LYS A 78 2.86 24.73 13.60
CA LYS A 78 3.79 25.86 13.50
C LYS A 78 3.23 27.13 14.16
N GLU A 79 1.91 27.30 14.17
CA GLU A 79 1.26 28.50 14.69
C GLU A 79 0.91 28.37 16.19
N LEU A 80 1.16 27.19 16.78
CA LEU A 80 1.03 26.96 18.20
C LEU A 80 2.33 27.34 18.93
N PHE A 81 2.28 28.42 19.71
CA PHE A 81 3.45 28.93 20.44
C PHE A 81 3.77 28.16 21.72
N ASN A 82 2.81 27.42 22.26
CA ASN A 82 3.00 26.61 23.46
C ASN A 82 3.68 25.28 23.14
N ASP A 83 4.53 24.81 24.06
CA ASP A 83 5.19 23.51 24.00
C ASP A 83 5.93 23.23 22.67
N GLY A 84 6.55 24.27 22.11
CA GLY A 84 7.27 24.17 20.83
C GLY A 84 6.40 23.76 19.63
N GLY A 85 5.08 23.93 19.74
CA GLY A 85 4.11 23.56 18.73
C GLY A 85 3.69 22.09 18.79
N PHE A 86 3.92 21.37 19.88
CA PHE A 86 3.52 19.97 19.98
C PHE A 86 1.99 19.80 20.02
N VAL A 87 1.46 18.95 19.13
CA VAL A 87 0.02 18.66 19.05
C VAL A 87 -0.32 17.32 19.70
N GLY A 88 0.55 16.33 19.51
CA GLY A 88 0.40 14.97 20.00
C GLY A 88 1.25 13.98 19.18
N GLU A 89 1.27 12.73 19.61
CA GLU A 89 2.08 11.69 18.99
C GLU A 89 1.40 10.33 18.92
N THR A 90 1.97 9.45 18.08
CA THR A 90 1.63 8.04 18.04
C THR A 90 2.91 7.21 17.93
N ILE A 91 2.92 6.05 18.59
CA ILE A 91 4.00 5.07 18.51
C ILE A 91 3.49 3.86 17.74
N ILE A 92 4.11 3.57 16.60
CA ILE A 92 3.77 2.42 15.76
C ILE A 92 4.74 1.29 16.05
N HIS A 93 4.22 0.15 16.50
CA HIS A 93 4.99 -1.07 16.67
C HIS A 93 5.26 -1.75 15.32
N LEU A 94 6.54 -1.94 15.01
CA LEU A 94 6.98 -2.49 13.72
C LEU A 94 7.28 -3.99 13.77
N GLY A 95 7.22 -4.62 14.96
CA GLY A 95 7.61 -6.02 15.16
C GLY A 95 6.90 -7.01 14.23
N GLY A 96 5.57 -6.88 14.10
CA GLY A 96 4.76 -7.75 13.23
C GLY A 96 5.11 -7.60 11.75
N ILE A 97 5.11 -6.36 11.24
CA ILE A 97 5.41 -6.09 9.82
C ILE A 97 6.84 -6.47 9.44
N ILE A 98 7.82 -6.24 10.33
CA ILE A 98 9.22 -6.60 10.09
C ILE A 98 9.42 -8.12 10.11
N SER A 99 8.84 -8.83 11.08
CA SER A 99 9.00 -10.29 11.19
C SER A 99 8.39 -10.99 9.98
N GLU A 100 7.12 -10.71 9.69
CA GLU A 100 6.42 -11.33 8.57
C GLU A 100 7.02 -10.91 7.22
N GLY A 101 7.38 -9.62 7.08
CA GLY A 101 8.01 -9.10 5.87
C GLY A 101 9.43 -9.61 5.65
N ARG A 102 10.16 -10.01 6.70
CA ARG A 102 11.46 -10.70 6.56
C ARG A 102 11.29 -12.14 6.08
N ASP A 103 10.27 -12.83 6.57
CA ASP A 103 10.08 -14.25 6.32
C ASP A 103 9.42 -14.48 4.95
N ARG A 104 8.43 -13.66 4.56
CA ARG A 104 7.80 -13.68 3.22
C ARG A 104 8.49 -12.80 2.18
N GLY A 105 9.34 -11.88 2.63
CA GLY A 105 10.02 -10.91 1.79
C GLY A 105 9.23 -9.63 1.49
N TYR A 106 7.93 -9.61 1.80
CA TYR A 106 7.03 -8.48 1.63
C TYR A 106 5.93 -8.51 2.70
N MET A 107 5.56 -7.35 3.23
CA MET A 107 4.34 -7.18 4.02
C MET A 107 3.78 -5.77 3.85
N GLU A 108 2.47 -5.64 3.85
CA GLU A 108 1.78 -4.36 3.73
C GLU A 108 0.61 -4.26 4.71
N VAL A 109 0.52 -3.12 5.36
CA VAL A 109 -0.62 -2.67 6.16
C VAL A 109 -1.24 -1.50 5.41
N LYS A 110 -2.45 -1.69 4.91
CA LYS A 110 -3.22 -0.63 4.26
C LYS A 110 -3.40 0.56 5.20
N PRO A 111 -3.56 1.79 4.68
CA PRO A 111 -3.76 2.96 5.52
C PRO A 111 -4.88 2.78 6.55
N ALA A 112 -4.54 2.90 7.83
CA ALA A 112 -5.42 2.71 8.96
C ALA A 112 -5.24 3.86 9.97
N PRO A 113 -6.28 4.19 10.76
CA PRO A 113 -6.19 5.21 11.79
C PRO A 113 -5.39 4.71 13.00
N TYR A 114 -4.55 5.57 13.55
CA TYR A 114 -3.81 5.40 14.79
C TYR A 114 -4.18 6.53 15.75
N ASN A 115 -4.33 6.20 17.03
CA ASN A 115 -4.63 7.20 18.04
C ASN A 115 -3.43 8.13 18.23
N VAL A 116 -3.73 9.43 18.26
CA VAL A 116 -2.78 10.47 18.63
C VAL A 116 -3.05 10.82 20.09
N VAL A 117 -2.00 10.84 20.91
CA VAL A 117 -2.08 11.13 22.35
C VAL A 117 -1.11 12.26 22.73
N LEU A 118 -1.40 12.92 23.84
CA LEU A 118 -0.43 13.79 24.53
C LEU A 118 0.54 12.97 25.38
N ASP A 119 1.50 13.66 26.01
CA ASP A 119 2.46 13.06 26.94
C ASP A 119 1.82 12.42 28.18
N ASP A 120 0.60 12.83 28.54
CA ASP A 120 -0.20 12.25 29.64
C ASP A 120 -1.17 11.15 29.17
N ASP A 121 -0.97 10.64 27.95
CA ASP A 121 -1.82 9.65 27.26
C ASP A 121 -3.25 10.12 26.94
N THR A 122 -3.55 11.41 27.11
CA THR A 122 -4.85 11.97 26.72
C THR A 122 -5.04 11.86 25.21
N PHE A 123 -6.14 11.25 24.79
CA PHE A 123 -6.52 11.14 23.39
C PHE A 123 -6.75 12.51 22.74
N LYS A 124 -6.18 12.72 21.56
CA LYS A 124 -6.23 13.97 20.80
C LYS A 124 -6.76 13.84 19.39
N GLY A 125 -7.01 12.64 18.90
CA GLY A 125 -7.49 12.45 17.53
C GLY A 125 -6.83 11.27 16.87
N GLN A 126 -6.90 11.23 15.55
CA GLN A 126 -6.44 10.10 14.76
C GLN A 126 -5.52 10.54 13.63
N LEU A 127 -4.47 9.76 13.41
CA LEU A 127 -3.53 9.90 12.30
C LEU A 127 -3.61 8.65 11.43
N LYS A 128 -3.87 8.81 10.13
CA LYS A 128 -3.98 7.68 9.21
C LYS A 128 -2.66 7.40 8.51
N LEU A 129 -2.13 6.20 8.73
CA LEU A 129 -0.85 5.76 8.20
C LEU A 129 -0.96 4.40 7.52
N GLY A 130 -0.31 4.25 6.36
CA GLY A 130 -0.04 2.96 5.73
C GLY A 130 1.42 2.57 5.88
N LEU A 131 1.70 1.28 5.97
CA LEU A 131 3.06 0.75 6.14
C LEU A 131 3.32 -0.34 5.11
N ARG A 132 4.51 -0.37 4.55
CA ARG A 132 4.94 -1.43 3.64
C ARG A 132 6.39 -1.77 3.88
N PHE A 133 6.68 -3.05 4.12
CA PHE A 133 8.03 -3.54 4.34
C PHE A 133 8.47 -4.48 3.21
N ILE A 134 9.68 -4.26 2.71
CA ILE A 134 10.25 -5.00 1.59
C ILE A 134 11.64 -5.49 2.00
N ALA A 135 11.84 -6.80 2.04
CA ALA A 135 13.16 -7.39 2.25
C ALA A 135 13.90 -7.49 0.92
N THR A 136 14.92 -6.66 0.73
CA THR A 136 15.79 -6.69 -0.44
C THR A 136 16.90 -7.73 -0.21
N ASP A 137 16.57 -8.98 -0.51
CA ASP A 137 17.57 -10.01 -0.80
C ASP A 137 17.72 -10.09 -2.32
N ASN A 138 18.94 -10.17 -2.85
CA ASN A 138 19.22 -10.18 -4.29
C ASN A 138 18.52 -11.34 -5.05
N LYS A 139 17.94 -12.30 -4.33
CA LYS A 139 17.13 -13.41 -4.86
C LYS A 139 15.61 -13.12 -4.94
N LEU A 140 15.06 -12.22 -4.11
CA LEU A 140 13.62 -11.94 -4.06
C LEU A 140 13.18 -10.89 -5.08
N GLN A 141 14.06 -9.93 -5.38
CA GLN A 141 13.88 -8.99 -6.50
C GLN A 141 13.53 -9.78 -7.77
N ARG A 142 14.26 -10.87 -8.07
CA ARG A 142 14.00 -11.74 -9.23
C ARG A 142 12.57 -12.31 -9.25
N LYS A 143 12.11 -12.87 -8.12
CA LYS A 143 10.74 -13.42 -8.01
C LYS A 143 9.63 -12.37 -8.10
N VAL A 144 9.85 -11.17 -7.54
CA VAL A 144 8.87 -10.08 -7.63
C VAL A 144 8.81 -9.50 -9.04
N TRP A 145 9.95 -9.39 -9.75
CA TRP A 145 9.97 -9.03 -11.17
C TRP A 145 9.34 -10.11 -12.05
N GLU A 146 9.61 -11.40 -11.78
CA GLU A 146 8.99 -12.54 -12.47
C GLU A 146 7.46 -12.55 -12.30
N LEU A 147 6.94 -12.42 -11.07
CA LEU A 147 5.49 -12.37 -10.81
C LEU A 147 4.81 -11.14 -11.43
N LYS A 148 5.51 -10.00 -11.50
CA LYS A 148 5.00 -8.77 -12.09
C LYS A 148 5.02 -8.82 -13.63
N ILE A 149 5.94 -9.58 -14.22
CA ILE A 149 5.96 -9.92 -15.64
C ILE A 149 4.88 -10.95 -15.97
N GLU A 150 4.66 -11.95 -15.11
CA GLU A 150 3.60 -12.97 -15.25
C GLU A 150 2.19 -12.34 -15.17
N GLY A 151 1.97 -11.44 -14.21
CA GLY A 151 0.71 -10.70 -14.07
C GLY A 151 0.47 -9.72 -15.22
N LYS A 152 1.52 -9.06 -15.73
CA LYS A 152 1.41 -8.12 -16.84
C LYS A 152 1.24 -8.83 -18.20
N ASN A 153 1.81 -10.02 -18.36
CA ASN A 153 1.63 -10.86 -19.56
C ASN A 153 0.26 -11.58 -19.59
N SER A 154 -0.34 -11.85 -18.42
CA SER A 154 -1.69 -12.46 -18.36
C SER A 154 -2.81 -11.44 -18.61
N ASP A 155 -2.59 -10.17 -18.26
CA ASP A 155 -3.54 -9.08 -18.56
C ASP A 155 -3.47 -8.58 -20.02
N GLU A 156 -2.44 -8.96 -20.79
CA GLU A 156 -2.29 -8.58 -22.21
C GLU A 156 -2.43 -9.74 -23.23
N ALA A 157 -2.70 -10.97 -22.80
CA ALA A 157 -2.86 -12.11 -23.72
C ALA A 157 -4.22 -12.82 -23.57
N MET A 158 -5.30 -12.10 -23.84
CA MET A 158 -6.58 -12.75 -24.17
C MET A 158 -7.25 -12.04 -25.35
N VAL A 159 -6.59 -12.05 -26.50
CA VAL A 159 -7.24 -11.96 -27.80
C VAL A 159 -7.11 -13.32 -28.47
N SER A 160 -8.27 -13.89 -28.78
CA SER A 160 -8.50 -15.21 -29.36
C SER A 160 -7.51 -15.63 -30.44
N PRO A 161 -7.12 -16.92 -30.52
CA PRO A 161 -6.62 -17.45 -31.77
C PRO A 161 -7.80 -17.51 -32.75
N THR A 162 -7.98 -16.47 -33.57
CA THR A 162 -8.66 -16.66 -34.85
C THR A 162 -7.82 -17.65 -35.64
N LEU A 163 -8.24 -18.91 -35.60
CA LEU A 163 -7.79 -19.97 -36.50
C LEU A 163 -7.98 -19.46 -37.93
N ASN A 164 -6.90 -18.99 -38.54
CA ASN A 164 -6.87 -18.68 -39.95
C ASN A 164 -6.68 -20.02 -40.70
N LEU A 165 -7.72 -20.85 -40.66
CA LEU A 165 -7.78 -22.07 -41.46
C LEU A 165 -8.24 -21.66 -42.86
N MET A 166 -7.26 -21.40 -43.71
CA MET A 166 -7.45 -21.27 -45.14
C MET A 166 -8.38 -22.38 -45.65
N LYS A 167 -9.39 -21.94 -46.40
CA LYS A 167 -10.49 -22.68 -46.99
C LYS A 167 -10.02 -24.00 -47.65
N LEU A 168 -10.06 -25.10 -46.90
CA LEU A 168 -10.01 -26.46 -47.42
C LEU A 168 -11.40 -26.82 -47.97
N PRO A 169 -11.57 -27.14 -49.27
CA PRO A 169 -12.87 -27.32 -49.90
C PRO A 169 -13.58 -28.66 -49.56
N LEU A 170 -13.02 -29.46 -48.64
CA LEU A 170 -13.53 -30.80 -48.32
C LEU A 170 -14.44 -30.85 -47.08
N LEU A 171 -14.42 -29.83 -46.21
CA LEU A 171 -15.27 -29.82 -45.01
C LEU A 171 -16.76 -29.52 -45.31
N ARG A 172 -17.08 -28.97 -46.49
CA ARG A 172 -18.48 -28.77 -46.94
C ARG A 172 -19.17 -30.07 -47.36
N PHE A 173 -18.42 -31.13 -47.70
CA PHE A 173 -19.02 -32.39 -48.13
C PHE A 173 -19.48 -33.26 -46.93
N LEU A 174 -18.79 -33.17 -45.79
CA LEU A 174 -19.13 -33.95 -44.58
C LEU A 174 -20.37 -33.40 -43.84
N LEU A 175 -20.64 -32.10 -43.93
CA LEU A 175 -21.85 -31.49 -43.37
C LEU A 175 -23.12 -31.80 -44.19
N TYR A 176 -22.99 -32.09 -45.50
CA TYR A 176 -24.14 -32.45 -46.36
C TYR A 176 -24.66 -33.87 -46.08
N CYS A 177 -23.79 -34.81 -45.69
CA CYS A 177 -24.19 -36.18 -45.39
C CYS A 177 -24.89 -36.34 -44.02
N PHE A 178 -24.60 -35.49 -43.05
CA PHE A 178 -25.25 -35.53 -41.73
C PHE A 178 -26.67 -34.92 -41.68
N GLN A 179 -27.06 -34.09 -42.66
CA GLN A 179 -28.40 -33.49 -42.70
C GLN A 179 -29.47 -34.35 -43.40
N LYS A 180 -29.10 -35.40 -44.14
CA LYS A 180 -30.09 -36.29 -44.79
C LYS A 180 -30.56 -37.47 -43.91
N THR A 181 -29.86 -37.81 -42.83
CA THR A 181 -30.25 -38.92 -41.94
C THR A 181 -31.30 -38.55 -40.90
N THR A 182 -31.56 -37.26 -40.65
CA THR A 182 -32.57 -36.79 -39.69
C THR A 182 -33.97 -36.57 -40.29
N LYS A 183 -34.16 -36.71 -41.61
CA LYS A 183 -35.48 -36.60 -42.27
C LYS A 183 -36.21 -37.92 -42.55
N TYR A 184 -35.67 -39.08 -42.16
CA TYR A 184 -36.29 -40.39 -42.40
C TYR A 184 -36.73 -41.15 -41.14
N GLN A 185 -36.72 -40.53 -39.94
CA GLN A 185 -37.09 -41.22 -38.69
C GLN A 185 -38.17 -40.49 -37.87
N LEU A 186 -39.02 -39.70 -38.52
CA LEU A 186 -40.24 -39.14 -37.92
C LEU A 186 -41.39 -39.24 -38.94
N LYS A 187 -41.65 -40.47 -39.36
CA LYS A 187 -42.88 -40.88 -40.04
C LYS A 187 -43.07 -42.38 -39.86
N GLU A 188 -43.30 -42.81 -38.62
CA GLU A 188 -44.00 -44.07 -38.30
C GLU A 188 -44.41 -44.06 -36.82
N ASN A 189 -45.73 -44.24 -36.63
CA ASN A 189 -46.56 -44.27 -35.41
C ASN A 189 -46.82 -42.94 -34.68
#